data_AF-A0A973VZS0-F1
#
_entry.id   AF-A0A973VZS0-F1
#
_cell.length_a   1.000
_cell.length_b   1.000
_cell.length_c   1.000
_cell.angle_alpha   90.00
_cell.angle_beta   90.00
_cell.angle_gamma   90.00
#
_symmetry.space_group_name_H-M   'P 1'
#
loop_
_entity.id
_entity.type
_entity.pdbx_description
1 polymer ?
#
loop_
_entity_poly.entity_id
_entity_poly.type
_entity_poly.pdbx_seq_one_letter_code
_entity_poly.pdbx_strand_id
1 'polypeptide(L)'
;MPTLSKPQLIEPKSPWGAAFDQIYLGLCLDRVSILTALGFYAEHDLPPPEENSDAIPTTDEAEELRQIASALTVAAAASATMPVGVLAATLLKVSKNPDLFFPRELPAPVEWAMACDYQRGDEPPGTHWRDVWGDQVAAFPGQVEQPTGLNIAKAARAALVSLQKKRKAGRKYNRADQILADQLGEIFRRSGQSVRRRRQPIMRQGKLVHVEGGPVYDFLELVLKPLRAYLRQEQLAPVTTETIVRLITNDFPAS
;
A
#
# COMPACT_ATOMS: atom_id res chain seq x y z
N MET A 1 26.88 38.05 -16.24
CA MET A 1 26.84 36.61 -15.92
C MET A 1 25.60 36.34 -15.09
N PRO A 2 24.67 35.49 -15.52
CA PRO A 2 23.54 35.11 -14.67
C PRO A 2 24.04 34.10 -13.62
N THR A 3 23.81 34.43 -12.35
CA THR A 3 24.02 33.54 -11.21
C THR A 3 23.01 32.40 -11.29
N LEU A 4 23.45 31.22 -11.72
CA LEU A 4 22.66 30.00 -11.62
C LEU A 4 22.47 29.67 -10.14
N SER A 5 21.25 29.89 -9.65
CA SER A 5 20.82 29.44 -8.32
C SER A 5 21.08 27.94 -8.20
N LYS A 6 21.91 27.53 -7.22
CA LYS A 6 22.09 26.12 -6.91
C LYS A 6 20.72 25.52 -6.57
N PRO A 7 20.33 24.38 -7.17
CA PRO A 7 19.10 23.70 -6.79
C PRO A 7 19.22 23.30 -5.32
N GLN A 8 18.46 23.95 -4.44
CA GLN A 8 18.23 23.45 -3.10
C GLN A 8 17.06 22.49 -3.21
N LEU A 9 17.34 21.20 -3.02
CA LEU A 9 16.30 20.23 -2.67
C LEU A 9 15.79 20.65 -1.29
N ILE A 10 14.75 21.48 -1.27
CA ILE A 10 13.86 21.54 -0.11
C ILE A 10 13.19 20.17 -0.14
N GLU A 11 13.75 19.19 0.57
CA GLU A 11 13.11 17.88 0.71
C GLU A 11 11.90 18.09 1.64
N PRO A 12 10.65 18.16 1.14
CA PRO A 12 9.53 17.88 2.02
C PRO A 12 9.80 16.49 2.59
N LYS A 13 9.67 16.32 3.91
CA LYS A 13 9.77 15.01 4.57
C LYS A 13 9.01 14.00 3.71
N SER A 14 9.75 13.04 3.15
CA SER A 14 9.13 12.06 2.26
C SER A 14 7.98 11.41 3.02
N PRO A 15 6.77 11.35 2.46
CA PRO A 15 5.63 10.69 3.13
C PRO A 15 5.95 9.21 3.43
N TRP A 16 6.91 8.64 2.70
CA TRP A 16 7.47 7.32 2.98
C TRP A 16 8.34 7.26 4.23
N GLY A 17 9.20 8.26 4.45
CA GLY A 17 10.11 8.29 5.60
C GLY A 17 9.34 8.36 6.92
N ALA A 18 8.33 9.24 6.98
CA ALA A 18 7.50 9.37 8.17
C ALA A 18 6.68 8.09 8.48
N ALA A 19 6.10 7.46 7.45
CA ALA A 19 5.37 6.20 7.62
C ALA A 19 6.30 5.06 8.04
N PHE A 20 7.50 4.97 7.45
CA PHE A 20 8.52 4.01 7.83
C PHE A 20 8.95 4.18 9.29
N ASP A 21 9.32 5.39 9.70
CA ASP A 21 9.79 5.67 11.06
C ASP A 21 8.71 5.31 12.10
N GLN A 22 7.45 5.70 11.84
CA GLN A 22 6.34 5.38 12.73
C GLN A 22 6.12 3.86 12.84
N ILE A 23 6.15 3.15 11.71
CA ILE A 23 5.95 1.70 11.69
C ILE A 23 7.12 0.99 12.39
N TYR A 24 8.36 1.37 12.07
CA TYR A 24 9.57 0.80 12.66
C TYR A 24 9.60 1.00 14.18
N LEU A 25 9.32 2.20 14.67
CA LEU A 25 9.22 2.46 16.12
C LEU A 25 8.14 1.59 16.77
N GLY A 26 7.01 1.38 16.10
CA GLY A 26 5.98 0.47 16.59
C GLY A 26 6.40 -1.00 16.62
N LEU A 27 7.23 -1.45 15.69
CA LEU A 27 7.82 -2.80 15.73
C LEU A 27 8.82 -2.95 16.88
N CYS A 28 9.62 -1.91 17.17
CA CYS A 28 10.58 -1.93 18.26
C CYS A 28 9.92 -2.20 19.63
N LEU A 29 8.65 -1.80 19.82
CA LEU A 29 7.90 -2.06 21.07
C LEU A 29 7.64 -3.56 21.32
N ASP A 30 7.58 -4.36 20.24
CA ASP A 30 7.33 -5.80 20.29
C ASP A 30 8.56 -6.61 19.82
N ARG A 31 9.78 -6.02 19.81
CA ARG A 31 10.95 -6.59 19.10
C ARG A 31 11.30 -8.02 19.51
N VAL A 32 11.36 -8.30 20.82
CA VAL A 32 11.77 -9.60 21.35
C VAL A 32 10.78 -10.67 20.90
N SER A 33 9.49 -10.39 20.99
CA SER A 33 8.43 -11.30 20.54
C SER A 33 8.51 -11.56 19.04
N ILE A 34 8.74 -10.52 18.24
CA ILE A 34 8.85 -10.62 16.78
C ILE A 34 10.08 -11.45 16.38
N LEU A 35 11.25 -11.13 16.93
CA LEU A 35 12.51 -11.82 16.61
C LEU A 35 12.54 -13.26 17.13
N THR A 36 11.94 -13.51 18.30
CA THR A 36 11.73 -14.88 18.81
C THR A 36 10.81 -15.66 17.87
N ALA A 37 9.72 -15.05 17.39
CA ALA A 37 8.83 -15.68 16.42
C ALA A 37 9.52 -15.99 15.08
N LEU A 38 10.57 -15.25 14.72
CA LEU A 38 11.43 -15.53 13.56
C LEU A 38 12.58 -16.49 13.87
N GLY A 39 12.74 -16.96 15.11
CA GLY A 39 13.84 -17.84 15.49
C GLY A 39 15.22 -17.16 15.54
N PHE A 40 15.28 -15.83 15.44
CA PHE A 40 16.53 -15.04 15.36
C PHE A 40 17.52 -15.39 16.49
N TYR A 41 17.06 -15.37 17.74
CA TYR A 41 17.92 -15.65 18.89
C TYR A 41 18.44 -17.10 18.88
N ALA A 42 17.60 -18.05 18.47
CA ALA A 42 18.01 -19.45 18.36
C ALA A 42 19.04 -19.67 17.24
N GLU A 43 18.93 -18.96 16.12
CA GLU A 43 19.90 -19.00 15.03
C GLU A 43 21.27 -18.45 15.42
N HIS A 44 21.31 -17.49 16.35
CA HIS A 44 22.53 -16.83 16.81
C HIS A 44 23.09 -17.43 18.12
N ASP A 45 22.54 -18.55 18.61
CA ASP A 45 22.88 -19.15 19.90
C ASP A 45 22.75 -18.17 21.10
N LEU A 46 21.78 -17.25 21.01
CA LEU A 46 21.49 -16.24 22.03
C LEU A 46 20.24 -16.62 22.83
N PRO A 47 20.22 -16.37 24.15
CA PRO A 47 18.97 -16.43 24.90
C PRO A 47 18.07 -15.24 24.51
N PRO A 48 16.76 -15.45 24.29
CA PRO A 48 15.82 -14.35 24.14
C PRO A 48 15.84 -13.47 25.40
N PRO A 49 15.86 -12.14 25.28
CA PRO A 49 15.72 -11.25 26.43
C PRO A 49 14.39 -11.52 27.16
N GLU A 50 14.39 -11.41 28.50
CA GLU A 50 13.17 -11.64 29.30
C GLU A 50 12.09 -10.57 29.08
N GLU A 51 12.49 -9.34 28.73
CA GLU A 51 11.60 -8.22 28.46
C GLU A 51 12.05 -7.44 27.22
N ASN A 52 11.11 -6.77 26.55
CA ASN A 52 11.42 -5.68 25.63
C ASN A 52 11.98 -4.53 26.48
N SER A 53 13.26 -4.57 26.82
CA SER A 53 13.91 -3.45 27.48
C SER A 53 13.93 -2.24 26.54
N ASP A 54 13.88 -1.04 27.10
CA ASP A 54 14.11 0.23 26.39
C ASP A 54 15.50 0.31 25.72
N ALA A 55 16.32 -0.74 25.83
CA ALA A 55 17.57 -0.87 25.11
C ALA A 55 17.33 -0.77 23.60
N ILE A 56 18.19 0.00 22.95
CA ILE A 56 18.22 0.16 21.50
C ILE A 56 18.47 -1.23 20.87
N PRO A 57 17.73 -1.63 19.81
CA PRO A 57 18.00 -2.88 19.12
C PRO A 57 19.46 -2.98 18.71
N THR A 58 20.04 -4.18 18.74
CA THR A 58 21.38 -4.38 18.16
C THR A 58 21.36 -4.09 16.65
N THR A 59 22.52 -3.99 16.02
CA THR A 59 22.58 -3.73 14.56
C THR A 59 21.85 -4.82 13.76
N ASP A 60 22.00 -6.07 14.17
CA ASP A 60 21.38 -7.21 13.48
C ASP A 60 19.87 -7.29 13.76
N GLU A 61 19.45 -7.05 15.01
CA GLU A 61 18.02 -6.93 15.37
C GLU A 61 17.35 -5.80 14.59
N ALA A 62 18.02 -4.65 14.48
CA ALA A 62 17.53 -3.49 13.75
C ALA A 62 17.35 -3.82 12.26
N GLU A 63 18.27 -4.57 11.65
CA GLU A 63 18.20 -4.91 10.23
C GLU A 63 17.02 -5.85 9.92
N GLU A 64 16.77 -6.84 10.77
CA GLU A 64 15.58 -7.71 10.65
C GLU A 64 14.28 -6.90 10.77
N LEU A 65 14.20 -6.01 11.77
CA LEU A 65 13.03 -5.15 11.95
C LEU A 65 12.85 -4.15 10.80
N ARG A 66 13.93 -3.66 10.18
CA ARG A 66 13.87 -2.77 9.01
C ARG A 66 13.33 -3.47 7.77
N GLN A 67 13.64 -4.75 7.56
CA GLN A 67 13.07 -5.52 6.46
C GLN A 67 11.54 -5.64 6.62
N ILE A 68 11.07 -5.95 7.84
CA ILE A 68 9.65 -6.00 8.16
C ILE A 68 9.02 -4.61 7.99
N ALA A 69 9.62 -3.56 8.56
CA ALA A 69 9.12 -2.19 8.45
C ALA A 69 8.98 -1.77 6.99
N SER A 70 9.99 -2.07 6.16
CA SER A 70 9.96 -1.78 4.71
C SER A 70 8.76 -2.45 4.04
N ALA A 71 8.51 -3.73 4.34
CA ALA A 71 7.37 -4.44 3.77
C ALA A 71 6.02 -3.83 4.16
N LEU A 72 5.89 -3.46 5.43
CA LEU A 72 4.70 -2.79 5.94
C LEU A 72 4.51 -1.40 5.33
N THR A 73 5.57 -0.62 5.13
CA THR A 73 5.51 0.72 4.51
C THR A 73 5.11 0.63 3.04
N VAL A 74 5.66 -0.33 2.29
CA VAL A 74 5.27 -0.58 0.89
C VAL A 74 3.78 -0.95 0.81
N ALA A 75 3.31 -1.80 1.74
CA ALA A 75 1.89 -2.15 1.83
C ALA A 75 1.01 -0.96 2.21
N ALA A 76 1.46 -0.09 3.13
CA ALA A 76 0.76 1.14 3.49
C ALA A 76 0.58 2.07 2.28
N ALA A 77 1.65 2.27 1.50
CA ALA A 77 1.60 3.03 0.25
C ALA A 77 0.65 2.40 -0.78
N ALA A 78 0.62 1.06 -0.86
CA ALA A 78 -0.34 0.36 -1.71
C ALA A 78 -1.79 0.52 -1.23
N SER A 79 -2.04 0.56 0.09
CA SER A 79 -3.36 0.85 0.66
C SER A 79 -3.82 2.29 0.44
N ALA A 80 -2.89 3.25 0.35
CA ALA A 80 -3.18 4.63 -0.05
C ALA A 80 -3.53 4.76 -1.54
N THR A 81 -3.22 3.76 -2.35
CA THR A 81 -3.60 3.77 -3.76
C THR A 81 -5.11 3.59 -3.88
N MET A 82 -5.77 4.53 -4.57
CA MET A 82 -7.21 4.47 -4.81
C MET A 82 -7.62 3.09 -5.36
N PRO A 83 -8.57 2.38 -4.73
CA PRO A 83 -9.03 1.09 -5.23
C PRO A 83 -9.56 1.21 -6.65
N VAL A 84 -9.19 0.28 -7.53
CA VAL A 84 -9.58 0.28 -8.95
C VAL A 84 -11.10 0.39 -9.14
N GLY A 85 -11.90 -0.22 -8.26
CA GLY A 85 -13.36 -0.11 -8.28
C GLY A 85 -13.86 1.30 -7.95
N VAL A 86 -13.23 1.97 -7.00
CA VAL A 86 -13.52 3.37 -6.65
C VAL A 86 -13.11 4.29 -7.79
N LEU A 87 -11.91 4.10 -8.36
CA LEU A 87 -11.47 4.82 -9.55
C LEU A 87 -12.46 4.66 -10.70
N ALA A 88 -12.89 3.43 -11.00
CA ALA A 88 -13.86 3.15 -12.05
C ALA A 88 -15.22 3.83 -11.79
N ALA A 89 -15.71 3.77 -10.54
CA ALA A 89 -16.96 4.41 -10.15
C ALA A 89 -16.89 5.93 -10.24
N THR A 90 -15.78 6.54 -9.81
CA THR A 90 -15.55 7.98 -9.90
C THR A 90 -15.43 8.43 -11.35
N LEU A 91 -14.66 7.72 -12.19
CA LEU A 91 -14.59 7.98 -13.63
C LEU A 91 -15.96 7.88 -14.31
N LEU A 92 -16.77 6.88 -13.94
CA LEU A 92 -18.14 6.78 -14.43
C LEU A 92 -18.99 7.97 -13.99
N LYS A 93 -18.86 8.42 -12.73
CA LYS A 93 -19.57 9.58 -12.19
C LYS A 93 -19.19 10.86 -12.95
N VAL A 94 -17.89 11.11 -13.15
CA VAL A 94 -17.38 12.26 -13.92
C VAL A 94 -17.83 12.19 -15.38
N SER A 95 -17.85 11.00 -15.99
CA SER A 95 -18.32 10.84 -17.38
C SER A 95 -19.80 11.18 -17.57
N LYS A 96 -20.61 11.09 -16.50
CA LYS A 96 -22.04 11.42 -16.50
C LYS A 96 -22.31 12.87 -16.06
N ASN A 97 -21.43 13.41 -15.23
CA ASN A 97 -21.49 14.78 -14.73
C ASN A 97 -20.09 15.40 -14.77
N PRO A 98 -19.68 15.96 -15.93
CA PRO A 98 -18.34 16.51 -16.09
C PRO A 98 -18.11 17.77 -15.24
N ASP A 99 -19.16 18.40 -14.72
CA ASP A 99 -19.02 19.58 -13.87
C ASP A 99 -18.28 19.30 -12.57
N LEU A 100 -18.22 18.03 -12.15
CA LEU A 100 -17.43 17.57 -11.01
C LEU A 100 -15.92 17.78 -11.18
N PHE A 101 -15.44 18.00 -12.41
CA PHE A 101 -14.04 18.25 -12.70
C PHE A 101 -13.61 19.70 -12.38
N PHE A 102 -14.46 20.68 -12.67
CA PHE A 102 -14.08 22.10 -12.63
C PHE A 102 -13.73 22.66 -11.24
N PRO A 103 -14.31 22.17 -10.13
CA PRO A 103 -13.86 22.55 -8.78
C PRO A 103 -12.41 22.18 -8.45
N ARG A 104 -11.75 21.32 -9.25
CA ARG A 104 -10.38 20.83 -9.02
C ARG A 104 -10.21 20.07 -7.70
N GLU A 105 -11.28 19.39 -7.27
CA GLU A 105 -11.31 18.55 -6.06
C GLU A 105 -11.31 17.05 -6.38
N LEU A 106 -11.08 16.68 -7.64
CA LEU A 106 -11.01 15.27 -7.99
C LEU A 106 -9.74 14.64 -7.39
N PRO A 107 -9.81 13.40 -6.89
CA PRO A 107 -8.62 12.72 -6.44
C PRO A 107 -7.60 12.58 -7.57
N ALA A 108 -6.32 12.85 -7.28
CA ALA A 108 -5.23 12.82 -8.26
C ALA A 108 -5.18 11.56 -9.17
N PRO A 109 -5.47 10.32 -8.69
CA PRO A 109 -5.53 9.15 -9.57
C PRO A 109 -6.61 9.23 -10.66
N VAL A 110 -7.72 9.91 -10.38
CA VAL A 110 -8.82 10.15 -11.33
C VAL A 110 -8.36 11.14 -12.39
N GLU A 111 -7.76 12.26 -11.96
CA GLU A 111 -7.21 13.26 -12.87
C GLU A 111 -6.12 12.67 -13.76
N TRP A 112 -5.21 11.86 -13.20
CA TRP A 112 -4.18 11.15 -13.97
C TRP A 112 -4.76 10.22 -15.03
N ALA A 113 -5.74 9.41 -14.65
CA ALA A 113 -6.39 8.50 -15.59
C ALA A 113 -7.08 9.28 -16.73
N MET A 114 -7.77 10.39 -16.39
CA MET A 114 -8.37 11.25 -17.40
C MET A 114 -7.32 11.93 -18.29
N ALA A 115 -6.24 12.44 -17.71
CA ALA A 115 -5.17 13.12 -18.42
C ALA A 115 -4.50 12.21 -19.47
N CYS A 116 -4.29 10.94 -19.14
CA CYS A 116 -3.72 9.94 -20.07
C CYS A 116 -4.62 9.63 -21.27
N ASP A 117 -5.93 9.80 -21.12
CA ASP A 117 -6.92 9.47 -22.15
C ASP A 117 -7.61 10.75 -22.72
N TYR A 118 -7.13 11.94 -22.37
CA TYR A 118 -7.73 13.21 -22.78
C TYR A 118 -7.40 13.58 -24.22
N GLN A 119 -8.40 14.12 -24.93
CA GLN A 119 -8.32 14.61 -26.30
C GLN A 119 -9.18 15.88 -26.44
N ARG A 120 -8.69 16.86 -27.21
CA ARG A 120 -9.44 17.99 -27.76
C ARG A 120 -10.23 17.58 -29.01
N GLY A 121 -9.68 16.67 -29.82
CA GLY A 121 -10.28 16.22 -31.08
C GLY A 121 -9.92 14.76 -31.41
N ASP A 122 -9.22 14.59 -32.53
CA ASP A 122 -8.86 13.29 -33.13
C ASP A 122 -7.37 12.92 -32.96
N GLU A 123 -6.58 13.76 -32.30
CA GLU A 123 -5.20 13.48 -31.95
C GLU A 123 -5.09 12.28 -30.99
N PRO A 124 -3.92 11.63 -30.85
CA PRO A 124 -3.78 10.50 -29.94
C PRO A 124 -4.20 10.83 -28.49
N PRO A 125 -4.84 9.89 -27.77
CA PRO A 125 -5.20 10.10 -26.36
C PRO A 125 -3.99 10.50 -25.50
N GLY A 126 -4.21 11.46 -24.61
CA GLY A 126 -3.18 11.98 -23.72
C GLY A 126 -2.28 13.05 -24.33
N THR A 127 -2.47 13.42 -25.60
CA THR A 127 -1.68 14.49 -26.24
C THR A 127 -1.81 15.82 -25.49
N HIS A 128 -3.01 16.16 -25.02
CA HIS A 128 -3.30 17.41 -24.31
C HIS A 128 -3.55 17.19 -22.81
N TRP A 129 -2.84 16.25 -22.18
CA TRP A 129 -2.97 15.91 -20.76
C TRP A 129 -2.93 17.12 -19.82
N ARG A 130 -2.23 18.20 -20.22
CA ARG A 130 -2.08 19.45 -19.45
C ARG A 130 -3.40 20.20 -19.23
N ASP A 131 -4.37 20.07 -20.13
CA ASP A 131 -5.70 20.69 -19.95
C ASP A 131 -6.41 20.11 -18.71
N VAL A 132 -6.09 18.85 -18.37
CA VAL A 132 -6.64 18.14 -17.22
C VAL A 132 -5.94 18.50 -15.91
N TRP A 133 -4.64 18.83 -15.88
CA TRP A 133 -3.97 19.24 -14.62
C TRP A 133 -3.79 20.75 -14.45
N GLY A 134 -3.97 21.53 -15.52
CA GLY A 134 -3.72 22.96 -15.51
C GLY A 134 -2.23 23.33 -15.37
N ASP A 135 -1.97 24.63 -15.30
CA ASP A 135 -0.63 25.25 -15.30
C ASP A 135 0.09 25.17 -13.94
N GLN A 136 0.03 24.04 -13.23
CA GLN A 136 0.88 23.84 -12.03
C GLN A 136 2.39 23.83 -12.37
N VAL A 137 2.75 23.89 -13.65
CA VAL A 137 4.12 24.06 -14.15
C VAL A 137 4.13 25.26 -15.10
N ALA A 138 4.38 26.46 -14.55
CA ALA A 138 4.33 27.78 -15.19
C ALA A 138 5.35 28.03 -16.35
N ALA A 139 5.82 26.99 -17.03
CA ALA A 139 6.92 27.08 -17.97
C ALA A 139 6.53 27.40 -19.43
N PHE A 140 5.25 27.31 -19.81
CA PHE A 140 4.81 27.45 -21.21
C PHE A 140 3.43 28.11 -21.37
N PRO A 141 3.33 29.45 -21.23
CA PRO A 141 2.08 30.16 -21.44
C PRO A 141 1.54 29.96 -22.87
N GLY A 142 0.24 29.66 -23.00
CA GLY A 142 -0.48 29.58 -24.29
C GLY A 142 -0.66 28.17 -24.89
N GLN A 143 -0.16 27.11 -24.23
CA GLN A 143 -0.35 25.72 -24.71
C GLN A 143 -1.53 24.98 -24.06
N VAL A 144 -2.08 25.53 -22.98
CA VAL A 144 -3.18 24.92 -22.23
C VAL A 144 -4.50 25.58 -22.61
N GLU A 145 -5.49 24.75 -22.91
CA GLU A 145 -6.84 25.18 -23.23
C GLU A 145 -7.77 24.72 -22.11
N GLN A 146 -8.77 25.55 -21.77
CA GLN A 146 -9.73 25.16 -20.76
C GLN A 146 -10.56 23.99 -21.30
N PRO A 147 -10.54 22.82 -20.63
CA PRO A 147 -11.24 21.65 -21.15
C PRO A 147 -12.75 21.88 -21.12
N THR A 148 -13.44 21.46 -22.17
CA THR A 148 -14.91 21.49 -22.22
C THR A 148 -15.51 20.32 -21.43
N GLY A 149 -16.74 20.45 -20.96
CA GLY A 149 -17.44 19.34 -20.30
C GLY A 149 -17.54 18.09 -21.17
N LEU A 150 -17.66 18.26 -22.49
CA LEU A 150 -17.68 17.15 -23.46
C LEU A 150 -16.32 16.42 -23.52
N ASN A 151 -15.22 17.15 -23.55
CA ASN A 151 -13.86 16.56 -23.56
C ASN A 151 -13.57 15.82 -22.26
N ILE A 152 -13.97 16.39 -21.11
CA ILE A 152 -13.88 15.74 -19.79
C ILE A 152 -14.69 14.45 -19.76
N ALA A 153 -15.94 14.48 -20.24
CA ALA A 153 -16.79 13.29 -20.28
C ALA A 153 -16.21 12.19 -21.18
N LYS A 154 -15.68 12.57 -22.35
CA LYS A 154 -15.01 11.67 -23.31
C LYS A 154 -13.75 11.04 -22.67
N ALA A 155 -12.89 11.85 -22.05
CA ALA A 155 -11.68 11.40 -21.38
C ALA A 155 -11.98 10.42 -20.22
N ALA A 156 -12.92 10.77 -19.34
CA ALA A 156 -13.32 9.90 -18.24
C ALA A 156 -13.90 8.55 -18.73
N ARG A 157 -14.68 8.56 -19.80
CA ARG A 157 -15.22 7.34 -20.42
C ARG A 157 -14.11 6.50 -21.07
N ALA A 158 -13.17 7.13 -21.79
CA ALA A 158 -12.03 6.45 -22.40
C ALA A 158 -11.14 5.80 -21.33
N ALA A 159 -10.80 6.53 -20.26
CA ALA A 159 -10.07 6.01 -19.11
C ALA A 159 -10.77 4.81 -18.46
N LEU A 160 -12.09 4.86 -18.31
CA LEU A 160 -12.87 3.73 -17.79
C LEU A 160 -12.76 2.49 -18.69
N VAL A 161 -12.85 2.66 -20.02
CA VAL A 161 -12.69 1.56 -20.98
C VAL A 161 -11.28 0.98 -20.93
N SER A 162 -10.24 1.83 -20.88
CA SER A 162 -8.84 1.43 -20.72
C SER A 162 -8.62 0.64 -19.43
N LEU A 163 -9.23 1.06 -18.32
CA LEU A 163 -9.20 0.37 -17.03
C LEU A 163 -9.91 -1.00 -17.08
N GLN A 164 -11.06 -1.08 -17.76
CA GLN A 164 -11.82 -2.33 -17.90
C GLN A 164 -11.11 -3.34 -18.81
N LYS A 165 -10.46 -2.91 -19.88
CA LYS A 165 -9.64 -3.79 -20.74
C LYS A 165 -8.52 -4.48 -19.94
N LYS A 166 -7.91 -3.76 -18.99
CA LYS A 166 -6.89 -4.30 -18.06
C LYS A 166 -7.47 -5.27 -17.01
N ARG A 167 -8.79 -5.30 -16.81
CA ARG A 167 -9.46 -6.05 -15.72
C ARG A 167 -9.78 -7.51 -16.04
N LYS A 168 -9.51 -8.01 -17.25
CA LYS A 168 -9.90 -9.37 -17.68
C LYS A 168 -9.29 -10.56 -16.88
N ALA A 169 -8.54 -10.33 -15.81
CA ALA A 169 -7.97 -11.37 -14.96
C ALA A 169 -8.51 -11.29 -13.52
N GLY A 170 -9.64 -11.97 -13.26
CA GLY A 170 -10.15 -12.28 -11.91
C GLY A 170 -10.37 -11.12 -10.94
N ARG A 171 -10.83 -11.43 -9.73
CA ARG A 171 -10.84 -10.46 -8.62
C ARG A 171 -9.42 -10.42 -8.03
N LYS A 172 -8.60 -9.46 -8.44
CA LYS A 172 -7.31 -9.23 -7.78
C LYS A 172 -7.55 -8.88 -6.31
N TYR A 173 -6.84 -9.54 -5.41
CA TYR A 173 -6.82 -9.23 -3.99
C TYR A 173 -6.36 -7.78 -3.77
N ASN A 174 -6.63 -7.23 -2.57
CA ASN A 174 -6.08 -5.93 -2.20
C ASN A 174 -4.55 -5.98 -2.41
N ARG A 175 -3.99 -5.00 -3.12
CA ARG A 175 -2.57 -4.98 -3.47
C ARG A 175 -1.70 -4.98 -2.21
N ALA A 176 -2.16 -4.33 -1.14
CA ALA A 176 -1.48 -4.35 0.14
C ALA A 176 -1.43 -5.76 0.74
N ASP A 177 -2.54 -6.51 0.73
CA ASP A 177 -2.56 -7.88 1.24
C ASP A 177 -1.62 -8.80 0.44
N GLN A 178 -1.53 -8.64 -0.89
CA GLN A 178 -0.60 -9.41 -1.72
C GLN A 178 0.86 -9.07 -1.41
N ILE A 179 1.21 -7.79 -1.33
CA ILE A 179 2.58 -7.35 -0.99
C ILE A 179 2.98 -7.92 0.37
N LEU A 180 2.08 -7.86 1.35
CA LEU A 180 2.33 -8.42 2.68
C LEU A 180 2.49 -9.94 2.63
N ALA A 181 1.65 -10.64 1.87
CA ALA A 181 1.76 -12.09 1.72
C ALA A 181 3.10 -12.48 1.08
N ASP A 182 3.50 -11.81 0.01
CA ASP A 182 4.75 -12.10 -0.69
C ASP A 182 5.96 -11.84 0.22
N GLN A 183 6.05 -10.64 0.81
CA GLN A 183 7.25 -10.20 1.54
C GLN A 183 7.32 -10.76 2.95
N LEU A 184 6.26 -10.67 3.76
CA LEU A 184 6.26 -11.24 5.11
C LEU A 184 6.25 -12.77 5.06
N GLY A 185 5.62 -13.37 4.05
CA GLY A 185 5.68 -14.81 3.83
C GLY A 185 7.08 -15.28 3.45
N GLU A 186 7.87 -14.50 2.71
CA GLU A 186 9.28 -14.80 2.45
C GLU A 186 10.15 -14.66 3.71
N ILE A 187 10.03 -13.54 4.44
CA ILE A 187 10.76 -13.31 5.70
C ILE A 187 10.48 -14.46 6.67
N PHE A 188 9.22 -14.82 6.87
CA PHE A 188 8.85 -15.91 7.78
C PHE A 188 9.42 -17.26 7.33
N ARG A 189 9.48 -17.55 6.03
CA ARG A 189 10.05 -18.81 5.52
C ARG A 189 11.54 -18.96 5.79
N ARG A 190 12.31 -17.87 5.81
CA ARG A 190 13.75 -17.91 6.10
C ARG A 190 14.03 -18.44 7.50
N SER A 191 13.11 -18.27 8.45
CA SER A 191 13.20 -18.87 9.80
C SER A 191 13.13 -20.40 9.84
N GLY A 192 12.82 -21.06 8.72
CA GLY A 192 12.64 -22.51 8.67
C GLY A 192 11.36 -23.03 9.33
N GLN A 193 10.50 -22.14 9.85
CA GLN A 193 9.24 -22.55 10.50
C GLN A 193 8.17 -22.96 9.51
N SER A 194 7.33 -23.92 9.91
CA SER A 194 6.28 -24.46 9.04
C SER A 194 5.16 -23.44 8.80
N VAL A 195 4.92 -23.10 7.54
CA VAL A 195 3.77 -22.30 7.11
C VAL A 195 2.55 -23.21 7.03
N ARG A 196 1.91 -23.48 8.17
CA ARG A 196 0.72 -24.35 8.24
C ARG A 196 -0.44 -23.61 8.90
N ARG A 197 -1.57 -23.56 8.20
CA ARG A 197 -2.85 -23.10 8.75
C ARG A 197 -3.40 -24.17 9.67
N ARG A 198 -3.42 -23.91 10.98
CA ARG A 198 -4.08 -24.79 11.96
C ARG A 198 -5.44 -24.19 12.30
N ARG A 199 -6.49 -25.02 12.28
CA ARG A 199 -7.76 -24.68 12.93
C ARG A 199 -7.67 -25.10 14.38
N GLN A 200 -7.67 -24.13 15.28
CA GLN A 200 -7.64 -24.39 16.71
C GLN A 200 -9.02 -24.09 17.31
N PRO A 201 -9.58 -24.99 18.12
CA PRO A 201 -10.79 -24.71 18.87
C PRO A 201 -10.47 -23.75 20.02
N ILE A 202 -11.18 -22.63 20.09
CA ILE A 202 -11.17 -21.72 21.23
C ILE A 202 -12.58 -21.58 21.79
N MET A 203 -12.67 -21.34 23.10
CA MET A 203 -13.93 -20.98 23.74
C MET A 203 -14.11 -19.47 23.69
N ARG A 204 -15.13 -18.99 22.97
CA ARG A 204 -15.49 -17.57 22.92
C ARG A 204 -16.93 -17.40 23.36
N GLN A 205 -17.14 -16.64 24.45
CA GLN A 205 -18.47 -16.40 25.03
C GLN A 205 -19.28 -17.70 25.28
N GLY A 206 -18.60 -18.74 25.81
CA GLY A 206 -19.24 -20.03 26.10
C GLY A 206 -19.53 -20.91 24.88
N LYS A 207 -19.09 -20.55 23.66
CA LYS A 207 -19.21 -21.36 22.45
C LYS A 207 -17.84 -21.80 21.94
N LEU A 208 -17.76 -23.05 21.48
CA LEU A 208 -16.60 -23.59 20.78
C LEU A 208 -16.55 -22.98 19.37
N VAL A 209 -15.55 -22.13 19.11
CA VAL A 209 -15.31 -21.49 17.82
C VAL A 209 -13.95 -21.97 17.31
N HIS A 210 -13.86 -22.30 16.02
CA HIS A 210 -12.58 -22.63 15.41
C HIS A 210 -11.95 -21.36 14.86
N VAL A 211 -10.76 -21.02 15.35
CA VAL A 211 -9.96 -19.91 14.83
C VAL A 211 -8.78 -20.46 14.03
N GLU A 212 -8.32 -19.64 13.09
CA GLU A 212 -7.06 -19.89 12.42
C GLU A 212 -5.92 -19.49 13.35
N GLY A 213 -4.89 -20.33 13.38
CA GLY A 213 -3.70 -20.09 14.19
C GLY A 213 -2.51 -20.87 13.64
N GLY A 214 -1.38 -20.72 14.33
CA GLY A 214 -0.11 -21.32 13.97
C GLY A 214 1.00 -20.27 13.82
N PRO A 215 2.26 -20.70 13.71
CA PRO A 215 3.41 -19.80 13.86
C PRO A 215 3.39 -18.58 12.92
N VAL A 216 3.00 -18.77 11.66
CA VAL A 216 2.86 -17.66 10.69
C VAL A 216 1.72 -16.70 11.05
N TYR A 217 0.61 -17.22 11.62
CA TYR A 217 -0.52 -16.40 12.04
C TYR A 217 -0.13 -15.55 13.24
N ASP A 218 0.53 -16.16 14.23
CA ASP A 218 0.97 -15.50 15.46
C ASP A 218 2.01 -14.41 15.13
N PHE A 219 2.97 -14.71 14.25
CA PHE A 219 3.91 -13.74 13.71
C PHE A 219 3.22 -12.55 13.06
N LEU A 220 2.25 -12.79 12.16
CA LEU A 220 1.52 -11.73 11.47
C LEU A 220 0.69 -10.87 12.43
N GLU A 221 0.07 -11.45 13.47
CA GLU A 221 -0.63 -10.66 14.49
C GLU A 221 0.31 -9.75 15.30
N LEU A 222 1.59 -10.11 15.44
CA LEU A 222 2.60 -9.25 16.07
C LEU A 222 3.00 -8.10 15.14
N VAL A 223 3.45 -8.41 13.92
CA VAL A 223 4.06 -7.40 13.03
C VAL A 223 3.04 -6.47 12.37
N LEU A 224 1.77 -6.88 12.23
CA LEU A 224 0.76 -6.04 11.58
C LEU A 224 0.18 -4.96 12.51
N LYS A 225 0.41 -4.99 13.82
CA LYS A 225 -0.11 -3.98 14.77
C LYS A 225 0.24 -2.54 14.36
N PRO A 226 1.53 -2.16 14.15
CA PRO A 226 1.88 -0.80 13.78
C PRO A 226 1.28 -0.37 12.45
N LEU A 227 1.23 -1.28 11.46
CA LEU A 227 0.59 -1.00 10.17
C LEU A 227 -0.92 -0.73 10.34
N ARG A 228 -1.64 -1.53 11.13
CA ARG A 228 -3.07 -1.34 11.38
C ARG A 228 -3.37 -0.03 12.09
N ALA A 229 -2.51 0.37 13.03
CA ALA A 229 -2.61 1.66 13.71
C ALA A 229 -2.45 2.82 12.71
N TYR A 230 -1.41 2.76 11.87
CA TYR A 230 -1.16 3.74 10.82
C TYR A 230 -2.33 3.84 9.82
N LEU A 231 -2.78 2.71 9.27
CA LEU A 231 -3.89 2.68 8.31
C LEU A 231 -5.18 3.26 8.91
N ARG A 232 -5.45 3.01 10.20
CA ARG A 232 -6.62 3.58 10.88
C ARG A 232 -6.49 5.10 11.04
N GLN A 233 -5.33 5.59 11.44
CA GLN A 233 -5.04 7.01 11.58
C GLN A 233 -5.23 7.76 10.26
N GLU A 234 -4.73 7.18 9.16
CA GLU A 234 -4.82 7.73 7.81
C GLU A 234 -6.14 7.39 7.08
N GLN A 235 -7.08 6.72 7.76
CA GLN A 235 -8.38 6.29 7.21
C GLN A 235 -8.27 5.44 5.92
N LEU A 236 -7.22 4.64 5.83
CA LEU A 236 -6.91 3.78 4.69
C LEU A 236 -7.57 2.40 4.81
N ALA A 237 -7.60 1.67 3.69
CA ALA A 237 -8.16 0.32 3.64
C ALA A 237 -7.42 -0.62 4.62
N PRO A 238 -8.14 -1.35 5.49
CA PRO A 238 -7.52 -2.24 6.45
C PRO A 238 -6.97 -3.50 5.77
N VAL A 239 -5.96 -4.08 6.40
CA VAL A 239 -5.40 -5.40 6.06
C VAL A 239 -5.76 -6.41 7.14
N THR A 240 -5.88 -7.68 6.77
CA THR A 240 -6.31 -8.75 7.72
C THR A 240 -5.36 -9.93 7.70
N THR A 241 -5.03 -10.45 8.88
CA THR A 241 -4.15 -11.63 9.01
C THR A 241 -4.70 -12.81 8.22
N GLU A 242 -6.00 -13.08 8.34
CA GLU A 242 -6.67 -14.18 7.62
C GLU A 242 -6.48 -14.11 6.10
N THR A 243 -6.62 -12.92 5.51
CA THR A 243 -6.43 -12.76 4.06
C THR A 243 -4.97 -12.99 3.68
N ILE A 244 -4.03 -12.44 4.43
CA ILE A 244 -2.59 -12.58 4.17
C ILE A 244 -2.15 -14.05 4.33
N VAL A 245 -2.53 -14.72 5.43
CA VAL A 245 -2.25 -16.15 5.65
C VAL A 245 -2.85 -17.01 4.53
N ARG A 246 -4.07 -16.72 4.09
CA ARG A 246 -4.68 -17.43 2.97
C ARG A 246 -3.88 -17.26 1.68
N LEU A 247 -3.36 -16.07 1.39
CA LEU A 247 -2.52 -15.83 0.21
C LEU A 247 -1.19 -16.59 0.31
N ILE A 248 -0.50 -16.49 1.45
CA ILE A 248 0.74 -17.22 1.71
C ILE A 248 0.55 -18.74 1.51
N THR A 249 -0.58 -19.29 1.97
CA THR A 249 -0.86 -20.73 1.92
C THR A 249 -1.46 -21.22 0.59
N ASN A 250 -2.13 -20.36 -0.16
CA ASN A 250 -2.70 -20.72 -1.47
C ASN A 250 -1.64 -20.71 -2.58
N ASP A 251 -0.66 -19.81 -2.49
CA ASP A 251 0.40 -19.70 -3.50
C ASP A 251 1.44 -20.83 -3.39
N PHE A 252 1.44 -21.60 -2.29
CA PHE A 252 2.36 -22.72 -2.05
C PHE A 252 1.67 -23.85 -1.27
N PRO A 253 1.19 -24.94 -1.92
CA PRO A 253 0.56 -26.05 -1.21
C PRO A 253 1.56 -26.73 -0.27
N ALA A 254 1.04 -27.22 0.86
CA ALA A 254 1.83 -27.92 1.86
C ALA A 254 2.59 -29.11 1.23
N SER A 255 3.92 -29.06 1.29
CA SER A 255 4.80 -30.22 1.11
C SER A 255 4.72 -31.15 2.31
#